data_AF-A0A2H5WXX2-F1
#
_entry.id   AF-A0A2H5WXX2-F1
#
_cell.length_a   1.000
_cell.length_b   1.000
_cell.length_c   1.000
_cell.angle_alpha   90.00
_cell.angle_beta   90.00
_cell.angle_gamma   90.00
#
_symmetry.space_group_name_H-M   'P 1'
#
loop_
_entity.id
_entity.type
_entity.pdbx_description
1 polymer ?
#
loop_
_entity_poly.entity_id
_entity_poly.type
_entity_poly.pdbx_seq_one_letter_code
_entity_poly.pdbx_strand_id
1 'polypeptide(L)'
;MTDHWLNRWTQEGRRALTLLKAWRDALVRRDLAAIDTLHARLEPILQRFEHLKTALSHQSAQPDPLDTATLQEALEIARAIDEVIQSAYDIILNELDYTHALMAMLTRAAEPEHYAPLNAPRTASTMLNMEV
;
A
#
# COMPACT_ATOMS: atom_id res chain seq x y z
N MET A 1 -28.59 -16.54 -21.45
CA MET A 1 -27.86 -15.30 -21.82
C MET A 1 -27.00 -14.84 -20.63
N THR A 2 -26.07 -15.68 -20.18
CA THR A 2 -25.48 -15.56 -18.83
C THR A 2 -23.95 -15.70 -18.84
N ASP A 3 -23.34 -16.19 -19.93
CA ASP A 3 -21.89 -16.04 -20.23
C ASP A 3 -21.39 -14.59 -20.22
N HIS A 4 -22.31 -13.62 -20.22
CA HIS A 4 -21.98 -12.23 -20.31
C HIS A 4 -21.39 -11.68 -19.01
N TRP A 5 -21.70 -12.25 -17.84
CA TRP A 5 -21.21 -11.73 -16.55
C TRP A 5 -19.75 -12.12 -16.31
N LEU A 6 -19.40 -13.39 -16.49
CA LEU A 6 -18.05 -13.91 -16.24
C LEU A 6 -17.05 -13.30 -17.22
N ASN A 7 -17.45 -13.15 -18.49
CA ASN A 7 -16.65 -12.45 -19.49
C ASN A 7 -16.40 -10.97 -19.12
N ARG A 8 -17.43 -10.26 -18.64
CA ARG A 8 -17.27 -8.87 -18.17
C ARG A 8 -16.37 -8.80 -16.94
N TRP A 9 -16.53 -9.71 -15.99
CA TRP A 9 -15.69 -9.79 -14.80
C TRP A 9 -14.23 -10.02 -15.18
N THR A 10 -13.97 -10.96 -16.09
CA THR A 10 -12.63 -11.31 -16.57
C THR A 10 -11.98 -10.13 -17.29
N GLN A 11 -12.74 -9.43 -18.15
CA GLN A 11 -12.27 -8.25 -18.86
C GLN A 11 -11.92 -7.09 -17.93
N GLU A 12 -12.80 -6.78 -16.97
CA GLU A 12 -12.53 -5.75 -15.97
C GLU A 12 -11.38 -6.17 -15.03
N GLY A 13 -11.25 -7.47 -14.74
CA GLY A 13 -10.18 -8.04 -13.93
C GLY A 13 -8.81 -7.87 -14.56
N ARG A 14 -8.70 -8.11 -15.87
CA ARG A 14 -7.46 -7.87 -16.60
C ARG A 14 -7.05 -6.39 -16.61
N ARG A 15 -8.04 -5.48 -16.73
CA ARG A 15 -7.81 -4.02 -16.65
C ARG A 15 -7.35 -3.60 -15.26
N ALA A 16 -8.06 -4.05 -14.22
CA ALA A 16 -7.72 -3.78 -12.83
C ALA A 16 -6.33 -4.31 -12.48
N LEU A 17 -6.03 -5.57 -12.82
CA LEU A 17 -4.74 -6.19 -12.54
C LEU A 17 -3.56 -5.41 -13.13
N THR A 18 -3.71 -4.91 -14.35
CA THR A 18 -2.67 -4.09 -15.00
C THR A 18 -2.41 -2.80 -14.23
N LEU A 19 -3.49 -2.11 -13.82
CA LEU A 19 -3.38 -0.87 -13.05
C LEU A 19 -2.90 -1.10 -11.62
N LEU A 20 -3.33 -2.19 -10.97
CA LEU A 20 -2.89 -2.58 -9.63
C LEU A 20 -1.40 -2.89 -9.60
N LYS A 21 -0.88 -3.61 -10.61
CA LYS A 21 0.56 -3.85 -10.75
C LYS A 21 1.33 -2.53 -10.90
N ALA A 22 0.88 -1.64 -11.78
CA ALA A 22 1.51 -0.33 -11.97
C ALA A 22 1.44 0.52 -10.69
N TRP A 23 0.34 0.45 -9.95
CA TRP A 23 0.15 1.16 -8.68
C TRP A 23 1.08 0.62 -7.59
N ARG A 24 1.19 -0.71 -7.44
CA ARG A 24 2.17 -1.33 -6.56
C ARG A 24 3.60 -0.92 -6.93
N ASP A 25 3.94 -0.91 -8.22
CA ASP A 25 5.28 -0.49 -8.64
C ASP A 25 5.55 0.99 -8.34
N ALA A 26 4.51 1.83 -8.36
CA ALA A 26 4.60 3.22 -7.90
C ALA A 26 4.83 3.32 -6.38
N LEU A 27 4.24 2.43 -5.57
CA LEU A 27 4.54 2.31 -4.13
C LEU A 27 6.01 1.99 -3.89
N VAL A 28 6.57 1.00 -4.61
CA VAL A 28 8.00 0.64 -4.51
C VAL A 28 8.91 1.84 -4.84
N ARG A 29 8.54 2.64 -5.84
CA ARG A 29 9.29 3.84 -6.24
C ARG A 29 9.04 5.06 -5.35
N ARG A 30 8.08 4.98 -4.41
CA ARG A 30 7.62 6.10 -3.56
C ARG A 30 7.15 7.31 -4.38
N ASP A 31 6.56 7.05 -5.54
CA ASP A 31 6.07 8.09 -6.45
C ASP A 31 4.62 8.46 -6.13
N LEU A 32 4.45 9.44 -5.25
CA LEU A 32 3.14 9.88 -4.74
C LEU A 32 2.20 10.36 -5.86
N ALA A 33 2.73 11.08 -6.85
CA ALA A 33 1.90 11.59 -7.95
C ALA A 33 1.37 10.45 -8.84
N ALA A 34 2.21 9.44 -9.10
CA ALA A 34 1.78 8.25 -9.83
C ALA A 34 0.78 7.41 -9.02
N ILE A 35 0.98 7.27 -7.70
CA ILE A 35 0.05 6.58 -6.79
C ILE A 35 -1.34 7.20 -6.88
N ASP A 36 -1.45 8.53 -6.72
CA ASP A 36 -2.74 9.24 -6.75
C ASP A 36 -3.42 9.12 -8.12
N THR A 37 -2.65 9.29 -9.19
CA THR A 37 -3.17 9.18 -10.56
C THR A 37 -3.70 7.76 -10.85
N LEU A 38 -2.96 6.73 -10.42
CA LEU A 38 -3.36 5.34 -10.63
C LEU A 38 -4.54 4.95 -9.73
N HIS A 39 -4.60 5.47 -8.50
CA HIS A 39 -5.74 5.28 -7.61
C HIS A 39 -7.02 5.85 -8.22
N ALA A 40 -7.00 7.09 -8.69
CA ALA A 40 -8.15 7.74 -9.34
C ALA A 40 -8.65 6.96 -10.58
N ARG A 41 -7.74 6.28 -11.29
CA ARG A 41 -8.08 5.42 -12.43
C ARG A 41 -8.64 4.05 -12.02
N LEU A 42 -8.22 3.53 -10.86
CA LEU A 42 -8.68 2.26 -10.31
C LEU A 42 -10.09 2.38 -9.71
N GLU A 43 -10.40 3.48 -9.05
CA GLU A 43 -11.68 3.71 -8.36
C GLU A 43 -12.93 3.41 -9.21
N PRO A 44 -13.08 3.91 -10.46
CA PRO A 44 -14.24 3.57 -11.28
C PRO A 44 -14.29 2.09 -11.68
N ILE A 45 -13.15 1.38 -11.74
CA ILE A 45 -13.11 -0.06 -12.01
C ILE A 45 -13.58 -0.84 -10.78
N LEU A 46 -13.14 -0.45 -9.58
CA LEU A 46 -13.57 -1.06 -8.32
C LEU A 46 -15.07 -0.89 -8.10
N GLN A 47 -15.62 0.29 -8.41
CA GLN A 47 -17.06 0.52 -8.39
C GLN A 47 -17.79 -0.45 -9.34
N ARG A 48 -17.29 -0.65 -10.56
CA ARG A 48 -17.90 -1.62 -11.50
C ARG A 48 -17.85 -3.05 -10.97
N PHE A 49 -16.80 -3.45 -10.26
CA PHE A 49 -16.75 -4.75 -9.59
C PHE A 49 -17.83 -4.92 -8.54
N GLU A 50 -18.06 -3.91 -7.69
CA GLU A 50 -19.14 -3.95 -6.71
C GLU A 50 -20.52 -4.04 -7.38
N HIS A 51 -20.73 -3.33 -8.49
CA HIS A 51 -21.95 -3.46 -9.28
C HIS A 51 -22.11 -4.86 -9.91
N LEU A 52 -21.03 -5.47 -10.39
CA LEU A 52 -21.06 -6.84 -10.94
C LEU A 52 -21.36 -7.87 -9.84
N LYS A 53 -20.79 -7.70 -8.65
CA LYS A 53 -21.00 -8.57 -7.48
C LYS A 53 -22.45 -8.51 -6.97
N THR A 54 -23.01 -7.31 -6.87
CA THR A 54 -24.42 -7.13 -6.48
C THR A 54 -25.37 -7.70 -7.53
N ALA A 55 -25.11 -7.46 -8.83
CA ALA A 55 -25.90 -8.04 -9.91
C ALA A 55 -25.89 -9.58 -9.90
N LEU A 56 -24.75 -10.20 -9.58
CA LEU A 56 -24.64 -11.66 -9.45
C LEU A 56 -25.46 -12.19 -8.26
N SER A 57 -25.45 -11.48 -7.13
CA SER A 57 -26.18 -11.86 -5.92
C SER A 57 -27.70 -11.83 -6.10
N HIS A 58 -28.20 -11.06 -7.07
CA HIS A 58 -29.62 -10.98 -7.44
C HIS A 58 -30.03 -11.95 -8.54
N GLN A 59 -29.08 -12.61 -9.22
CA GLN A 59 -29.37 -13.64 -10.21
C GLN A 59 -29.54 -15.00 -9.50
N SER A 60 -30.79 -15.34 -9.19
CA SER A 60 -31.16 -16.64 -8.65
C SER A 60 -30.85 -17.77 -9.65
N ALA A 61 -29.85 -18.59 -9.30
CA ALA A 61 -29.65 -19.99 -9.66
C ALA A 61 -30.30 -20.47 -10.97
N GLN A 62 -29.64 -20.20 -12.10
CA GLN A 62 -29.70 -21.13 -13.24
C GLN A 62 -28.30 -21.65 -13.50
N PRO A 63 -28.09 -22.99 -13.52
CA PRO A 63 -26.81 -23.59 -13.87
C PRO A 63 -26.66 -23.47 -15.39
N ASP A 64 -26.13 -22.34 -15.84
CA ASP A 64 -25.67 -22.24 -17.22
C ASP A 64 -24.35 -23.01 -17.39
N PRO A 65 -24.11 -23.59 -18.57
CA PRO A 65 -22.84 -24.22 -18.88
C PRO A 65 -21.75 -23.15 -18.95
N LEU A 66 -21.07 -22.93 -17.83
CA LEU A 66 -19.91 -22.04 -17.75
C LEU A 66 -18.79 -22.60 -18.65
N ASP A 67 -18.30 -21.77 -19.57
CA ASP A 67 -17.09 -22.08 -20.31
C ASP A 67 -15.91 -22.25 -19.33
N THR A 68 -15.34 -23.45 -19.31
CA THR A 68 -14.29 -23.83 -18.37
C THR A 68 -13.03 -22.99 -18.58
N ALA A 69 -12.74 -22.58 -19.82
CA ALA A 69 -11.58 -21.74 -20.12
C ALA A 69 -11.74 -20.34 -19.51
N THR A 70 -12.89 -19.71 -19.73
CA THR A 70 -13.20 -18.39 -19.14
C THR A 70 -13.20 -18.43 -17.60
N LEU A 71 -13.72 -19.51 -17.00
CA LEU A 71 -13.71 -19.67 -15.55
C LEU A 71 -12.28 -19.80 -15.00
N GLN A 72 -11.44 -20.57 -15.68
CA GLN A 72 -10.05 -20.75 -15.26
C GLN A 72 -9.26 -19.43 -15.36
N GLU A 73 -9.45 -18.67 -16.45
CA GLU A 73 -8.86 -17.33 -16.59
C GLU A 73 -9.33 -16.40 -15.46
N ALA A 74 -10.62 -16.43 -15.13
CA ALA A 74 -11.16 -15.60 -14.07
C ALA A 74 -10.50 -15.89 -12.71
N LEU A 75 -10.33 -17.18 -12.38
CA LEU A 75 -9.66 -17.61 -11.15
C LEU A 75 -8.18 -17.20 -11.11
N GLU A 76 -7.48 -17.31 -12.23
CA GLU A 76 -6.08 -16.87 -12.34
C GLU A 76 -5.95 -15.36 -12.13
N ILE A 77 -6.85 -14.57 -12.71
CA ILE A 77 -6.89 -13.12 -12.50
C ILE A 77 -7.19 -12.79 -11.04
N ALA A 78 -8.16 -13.46 -10.42
CA ALA A 78 -8.49 -13.23 -9.01
C ALA A 78 -7.28 -13.47 -8.11
N ARG A 79 -6.59 -14.60 -8.31
CA ARG A 79 -5.37 -14.93 -7.58
C ARG A 79 -4.27 -13.89 -7.80
N ALA A 80 -4.05 -13.46 -9.05
CA ALA A 80 -3.03 -12.46 -9.35
C ALA A 80 -3.35 -11.09 -8.74
N ILE A 81 -4.63 -10.73 -8.62
CA ILE A 81 -5.06 -9.51 -7.92
C ILE A 81 -4.73 -9.63 -6.42
N ASP A 82 -5.07 -10.76 -5.81
CA ASP A 82 -4.80 -11.02 -4.38
C ASP A 82 -3.30 -10.95 -4.06
N GLU A 83 -2.47 -11.59 -4.87
CA GLU A 83 -1.01 -11.54 -4.73
C GLU A 83 -0.45 -10.10 -4.83
N VAL A 84 -1.00 -9.28 -5.74
CA VAL A 84 -0.59 -7.88 -5.88
C VAL A 84 -1.01 -7.05 -4.67
N ILE A 85 -2.22 -7.26 -4.15
CA ILE A 85 -2.74 -6.55 -2.97
C ILE A 85 -1.92 -6.92 -1.73
N GLN A 86 -1.64 -8.22 -1.52
CA GLN A 86 -0.81 -8.67 -0.41
C GLN A 86 0.58 -8.05 -0.48
N SER A 87 1.21 -8.06 -1.66
CA SER A 87 2.52 -7.43 -1.86
C SER A 87 2.48 -5.92 -1.58
N ALA A 88 1.43 -5.22 -1.99
CA ALA A 88 1.28 -3.80 -1.72
C ALA A 88 1.08 -3.52 -0.22
N TYR A 89 0.31 -4.35 0.47
CA TYR A 89 0.13 -4.28 1.92
C TYR A 89 1.45 -4.40 2.66
N ASP A 90 2.28 -5.39 2.30
CA ASP A 90 3.59 -5.60 2.92
C ASP A 90 4.52 -4.40 2.69
N ILE A 91 4.49 -3.79 1.50
CA ILE A 91 5.25 -2.56 1.19
C ILE A 91 4.81 -1.42 2.11
N ILE A 92 3.50 -1.18 2.22
CA ILE A 92 2.97 -0.08 3.03
C ILE A 92 3.31 -0.27 4.50
N LEU A 93 3.19 -1.49 5.02
CA LEU A 93 3.51 -1.80 6.42
C LEU A 93 4.98 -1.51 6.73
N ASN A 94 5.89 -1.95 5.85
CA ASN A 94 7.32 -1.67 6.00
C ASN A 94 7.64 -0.16 5.98
N GLU A 95 6.97 0.62 5.12
CA GLU A 95 7.17 2.07 5.06
C GLU A 95 6.66 2.79 6.32
N LEU A 96 5.56 2.30 6.90
CA LEU A 96 5.05 2.81 8.18
C LEU A 96 6.03 2.51 9.33
N ASP A 97 6.56 1.29 9.40
CA ASP A 97 7.54 0.91 10.40
C ASP A 97 8.83 1.72 10.28
N TYR A 98 9.33 1.92 9.05
CA TYR A 98 10.48 2.78 8.79
C TYR A 98 10.22 4.23 9.26
N THR A 99 9.06 4.79 8.91
CA THR A 99 8.68 6.14 9.32
C THR A 99 8.59 6.27 10.84
N HIS A 100 8.02 5.25 11.51
CA HIS A 100 7.94 5.21 12.96
C HIS A 100 9.33 5.17 13.61
N ALA A 101 10.23 4.31 13.13
CA ALA A 101 11.59 4.22 13.63
C ALA A 101 12.36 5.54 13.42
N LEU A 102 12.19 6.19 12.26
CA LEU A 102 12.79 7.49 11.99
C LEU A 102 12.29 8.56 12.96
N MET A 103 10.99 8.62 13.21
CA MET A 103 10.40 9.56 14.18
C MET A 103 10.93 9.33 15.59
N ALA A 104 11.08 8.07 16.02
CA ALA A 104 11.67 7.74 17.31
C ALA A 104 13.12 8.22 17.42
N MET A 105 13.92 8.03 16.36
CA MET A 105 15.31 8.51 16.30
C MET A 105 15.39 10.03 16.34
N LEU A 106 14.55 10.74 15.58
CA LEU A 106 14.49 12.20 15.58
C LEU A 106 14.04 12.74 16.93
N THR A 107 13.08 12.10 17.58
CA THR A 107 12.60 12.47 18.92
C THR A 107 13.72 12.35 19.94
N ARG A 108 14.47 11.24 19.92
CA ARG A 108 15.64 11.05 20.78
C ARG A 108 16.73 12.07 20.50
N ALA A 109 17.04 12.34 19.22
CA ALA A 109 18.04 13.34 18.85
C ALA A 109 17.66 14.77 19.27
N ALA A 110 16.36 15.05 19.38
CA ALA A 110 15.83 16.32 19.88
C ALA A 110 15.82 16.44 21.41
N GLU A 111 16.23 15.39 22.16
CA GLU A 111 16.33 15.48 23.62
C GLU A 111 17.37 16.54 24.03
N PRO A 112 17.07 17.38 25.04
CA PRO A 112 17.95 18.48 25.46
C PRO A 112 19.38 18.05 25.82
N GLU A 113 19.54 16.80 26.27
CA GLU A 113 20.83 16.20 26.64
C GLU A 113 21.79 16.09 25.44
N HIS A 114 21.24 15.99 24.22
CA HIS A 114 21.98 15.95 22.96
C HIS A 114 22.19 17.34 22.33
N TYR A 115 21.50 18.36 22.85
CA TYR A 115 21.58 19.76 22.44
C TYR A 115 22.34 20.62 23.48
N ALA A 116 23.26 20.02 24.25
CA ALA A 116 24.13 20.79 25.12
C ALA A 116 24.97 21.77 24.27
N PRO A 117 24.84 23.09 24.47
CA PRO A 117 25.58 24.05 23.66
C PRO A 117 27.07 23.80 23.86
N LEU A 118 27.81 23.67 22.77
CA LEU A 118 29.27 23.73 22.68
C LEU A 118 29.88 25.05 23.26
N ASN A 119 29.06 25.88 23.91
CA ASN A 119 29.40 27.17 24.48
C ASN A 119 28.89 27.26 25.94
N ALA A 120 29.28 26.32 26.80
CA ALA A 120 29.44 26.67 28.21
C ALA A 120 30.89 27.13 28.38
N PRO A 121 31.17 28.42 28.68
CA PRO A 121 32.52 28.80 29.05
C PRO A 121 32.89 27.96 30.26
N ARG A 122 33.94 27.14 30.13
CA ARG A 122 34.60 26.47 31.25
C ARG A 122 34.98 27.56 32.25
N THR A 123 34.15 27.76 33.27
CA THR A 123 34.62 28.36 34.50
C THR A 123 35.60 27.36 35.09
N ALA A 124 36.88 27.60 34.81
CA ALA A 124 37.99 26.96 35.48
C ALA A 124 37.97 27.39 36.95
N SER A 125 37.06 26.81 37.74
CA SER A 125 37.13 26.86 39.20
C SER A 125 37.89 25.63 39.66
N THR A 126 39.18 25.62 39.39
CA THR A 126 40.14 24.72 40.04
C THR A 126 41.15 25.60 40.78
N MET A 127 40.68 26.27 41.84
CA MET A 127 41.59 26.72 42.90
C MET A 127 41.75 25.57 43.89
N LEU A 128 42.58 24.60 43.51
CA LEU A 128 43.26 23.70 44.44
C LEU A 128 44.69 24.20 44.49
N ASN A 129 44.97 25.08 45.46
CA ASN A 129 46.29 25.31 46.03
C ASN A 129 46.13 26.25 47.23
N MET A 130 46.02 25.67 48.42
CA MET A 130 46.69 26.22 49.58
C MET A 130 47.03 25.06 50.52
N GLU A 131 48.29 24.65 50.43
CA GLU A 131 49.03 24.11 51.56
C GLU A 131 48.98 25.13 52.70
N VAL A 132 48.59 24.71 53.91
CA VAL A 132 49.27 24.86 55.22
C VAL A 132 48.54 23.98 56.23
#